data_AF-A0A8H5PMW5-F1
#
_entry.id   AF-A0A8H5PMW5-F1
#
_cell.length_a   1.000
_cell.length_b   1.000
_cell.length_c   1.000
_cell.angle_alpha   90.00
_cell.angle_beta   90.00
_cell.angle_gamma   90.00
#
_symmetry.space_group_name_H-M   'P 1'
#
loop_
_entity.id
_entity.type
_entity.pdbx_description
1 polymer ?
#
loop_
_entity_poly.entity_id
_entity_poly.type
_entity_poly.pdbx_seq_one_letter_code
_entity_poly.pdbx_strand_id
1 'polypeptide(L)'
;MSSTTIVNKMSINSIIHQEPQHNIQAWTTPFWPRLRDSLIEDPELFNHLHLECGICLNDMSIFHHDHTFSPDEGLSPKQKMMSHRACILPCGHMFGHKCLYTMIDEAVKVTEEGRVPIIPCPSCRVVFSPHRDCPHPHSGKFMPTTMEGVYKIPPTFSESGVLSHSCGQCIGLETISAVASLVPMFTSPLELSESETLLTYGTADNSHWWCINHRENTRRYDEVVREIPMGDGLLRICDQINERLRENAKKRWYSEDFSEIKFKVKLQRDDRPRMEDMETLDLWEDEPVNDDLAWELD
;
A
#
# COMPACT_ATOMS: atom_id res chain seq x y z
N MET A 1 -31.97 51.40 31.59
CA MET A 1 -31.63 50.04 32.03
C MET A 1 -31.70 49.15 30.80
N SER A 2 -30.54 48.66 30.37
CA SER A 2 -30.32 48.08 29.04
C SER A 2 -30.95 46.70 28.88
N SER A 3 -31.64 46.52 27.75
CA SER A 3 -32.09 45.22 27.24
C SER A 3 -30.91 44.36 26.82
N THR A 4 -30.81 43.14 27.34
CA THR A 4 -29.83 42.14 26.88
C THR A 4 -30.52 41.17 25.93
N THR A 5 -30.15 41.27 24.65
CA THR A 5 -30.58 40.36 23.59
C THR A 5 -29.91 38.99 23.77
N ILE A 6 -30.71 37.95 23.98
CA ILE A 6 -30.23 36.56 23.95
C ILE A 6 -30.03 36.19 22.48
N VAL A 7 -28.78 36.16 22.03
CA VAL A 7 -28.42 35.60 20.72
C VAL A 7 -28.34 34.09 20.88
N ASN A 8 -29.43 33.40 20.52
CA ASN A 8 -29.47 31.96 20.43
C ASN A 8 -28.69 31.54 19.16
N LYS A 9 -27.37 31.39 19.28
CA LYS A 9 -26.53 30.80 18.23
C LYS A 9 -26.79 29.29 18.21
N MET A 10 -27.83 28.87 17.49
CA MET A 10 -27.93 27.49 17.05
C MET A 10 -26.78 27.24 16.05
N SER A 11 -25.75 26.53 16.51
CA SER A 11 -24.65 26.08 15.68
C SER A 11 -25.16 24.97 14.75
N ILE A 12 -25.04 25.20 13.44
CA ILE A 12 -25.41 24.27 12.36
C ILE A 12 -24.57 22.98 12.40
N ASN A 13 -23.50 22.93 13.21
CA ASN A 13 -22.66 21.74 13.40
C ASN A 13 -23.36 20.60 14.18
N SER A 14 -24.56 20.81 14.71
CA SER A 14 -25.30 19.80 15.49
C SER A 14 -26.17 18.85 14.66
N ILE A 15 -26.19 19.01 13.33
CA ILE A 15 -27.18 18.34 12.45
C ILE A 15 -26.58 17.15 11.67
N ILE A 16 -25.26 16.92 11.67
CA ILE A 16 -24.65 15.86 10.83
C ILE A 16 -24.11 14.66 11.62
N HIS A 17 -23.85 14.77 12.93
CA HIS A 17 -23.60 13.60 13.77
C HIS A 17 -24.27 13.81 15.12
N GLN A 18 -25.27 12.99 15.45
CA GLN A 18 -25.69 12.86 16.84
C GLN A 18 -24.46 12.38 17.62
N GLU A 19 -24.07 13.12 18.67
CA GLU A 19 -23.09 12.61 19.62
C GLU A 19 -23.53 11.21 20.07
N PRO A 20 -22.64 10.20 20.01
CA PRO A 20 -23.00 8.84 20.38
C PRO A 20 -23.57 8.82 21.80
N GLN A 21 -24.72 8.16 21.94
CA GLN A 21 -25.34 7.91 23.24
C GLN A 21 -24.27 7.30 24.16
N HIS A 22 -24.00 7.98 25.28
CA HIS A 22 -22.90 7.73 26.23
C HIS A 22 -23.00 6.40 27.02
N ASN A 23 -23.54 5.34 26.43
CA ASN A 23 -23.78 4.09 27.15
C ASN A 23 -23.44 2.81 26.37
N ILE A 24 -22.74 2.91 25.24
CA ILE A 24 -22.16 1.75 24.55
C ILE A 24 -20.70 1.65 25.00
N GLN A 25 -20.36 0.54 25.66
CA GLN A 25 -19.01 0.25 26.11
C GLN A 25 -18.07 0.20 24.90
N ALA A 26 -17.04 1.05 24.88
CA ALA A 26 -16.07 1.08 23.79
C ALA A 26 -15.35 -0.27 23.65
N TRP A 27 -15.14 -0.72 22.41
CA TRP A 27 -14.35 -1.91 22.15
C TRP A 27 -12.86 -1.56 22.20
N THR A 28 -12.13 -2.19 23.12
CA THR A 28 -10.73 -1.85 23.39
C THR A 28 -9.71 -2.93 23.05
N THR A 29 -10.14 -4.14 22.68
CA THR A 29 -9.20 -5.25 22.45
C THR A 29 -8.58 -5.15 21.05
N PRO A 30 -7.25 -4.95 20.91
CA PRO A 30 -6.60 -4.82 19.62
C PRO A 30 -6.26 -6.20 18.99
N PHE A 31 -7.27 -7.07 18.89
CA PHE A 31 -7.13 -8.42 18.31
C PHE A 31 -8.21 -8.67 17.24
N TRP A 32 -7.76 -8.79 15.99
CA TRP A 32 -8.61 -8.78 14.80
C TRP A 32 -9.68 -9.87 14.77
N PRO A 33 -9.41 -11.17 15.02
CA PRO A 33 -10.46 -12.19 14.91
C PRO A 33 -11.69 -11.89 15.77
N ARG A 34 -11.46 -11.50 17.04
CA ARG A 34 -12.57 -11.14 17.94
C ARG A 34 -13.27 -9.86 17.51
N LEU A 35 -12.51 -8.83 17.14
CA LEU A 35 -13.08 -7.57 16.66
C LEU A 35 -13.91 -7.78 15.39
N ARG A 36 -13.41 -8.55 14.43
CA ARG A 36 -14.10 -8.89 13.19
C ARG A 36 -15.44 -9.56 13.49
N ASP A 37 -15.45 -10.57 14.34
CA ASP A 37 -16.67 -11.30 14.69
C ASP A 37 -17.69 -10.36 15.33
N SER A 38 -17.26 -9.49 16.24
CA SER A 38 -18.13 -8.46 16.84
C SER A 38 -18.63 -7.40 15.85
N LEU A 39 -17.81 -6.99 14.87
CA LEU A 39 -18.24 -6.08 13.79
C LEU A 39 -19.23 -6.74 12.84
N ILE A 40 -19.13 -8.06 12.62
CA ILE A 40 -20.10 -8.82 11.82
C ILE A 40 -21.43 -8.93 12.55
N GLU A 41 -21.40 -9.16 13.86
CA GLU A 41 -22.60 -9.23 14.71
C GLU A 41 -23.27 -7.86 14.87
N ASP A 42 -22.47 -6.80 15.07
CA ASP A 42 -22.92 -5.42 15.26
C ASP A 42 -22.04 -4.44 14.46
N PRO A 43 -22.43 -4.10 13.21
CA PRO A 43 -21.71 -3.13 12.39
C PRO A 43 -21.66 -1.71 12.98
N GLU A 44 -22.59 -1.33 13.87
CA GLU A 44 -22.59 -0.01 14.50
C GLU A 44 -21.40 0.17 15.46
N LEU A 45 -20.77 -0.93 15.88
CA LEU A 45 -19.57 -0.93 16.71
C LEU A 45 -18.41 -0.14 16.08
N PHE A 46 -18.38 0.04 14.75
CA PHE A 46 -17.43 0.91 14.06
C PHE A 46 -17.36 2.32 14.65
N ASN A 47 -18.50 2.86 15.09
CA ASN A 47 -18.61 4.21 15.66
C ASN A 47 -18.08 4.31 17.10
N HIS A 48 -17.72 3.17 17.70
CA HIS A 48 -17.36 3.02 19.11
C HIS A 48 -16.04 2.27 19.33
N LEU A 49 -15.20 2.18 18.29
CA LEU A 49 -13.88 1.53 18.38
C LEU A 49 -12.87 2.45 19.07
N HIS A 50 -12.16 1.91 20.05
CA HIS A 50 -11.08 2.60 20.74
C HIS A 50 -9.90 1.65 20.91
N LEU A 51 -9.07 1.53 19.88
CA LEU A 51 -8.00 0.55 19.83
C LEU A 51 -6.68 1.17 20.30
N GLU A 52 -6.16 0.70 21.43
CA GLU A 52 -4.87 1.13 21.96
C GLU A 52 -3.71 0.35 21.29
N CYS A 53 -2.66 1.06 20.87
CA CYS A 53 -1.46 0.44 20.32
C CYS A 53 -0.59 -0.15 21.43
N GLY A 54 -0.41 -1.48 21.44
CA GLY A 54 0.42 -2.15 22.45
C GLY A 54 1.93 -1.86 22.42
N ILE A 55 2.41 -1.00 21.51
CA ILE A 55 3.82 -0.54 21.45
C ILE A 55 4.00 0.79 22.18
N CYS A 56 3.16 1.79 21.90
CA CYS A 56 3.28 3.14 22.46
C CYS A 56 2.17 3.53 23.42
N LEU A 57 1.17 2.66 23.61
CA LEU A 57 0.01 2.85 24.48
C LEU A 57 -0.86 4.08 24.13
N ASN A 58 -0.78 4.53 22.87
CA ASN A 58 -1.64 5.60 22.35
C ASN A 58 -2.74 5.00 21.46
N ASP A 59 -3.81 5.76 21.28
CA ASP A 59 -4.92 5.39 20.40
C ASP A 59 -4.49 5.28 18.94
N MET A 60 -4.94 4.21 18.29
CA MET A 60 -4.81 4.02 16.87
C MET A 60 -5.96 4.67 16.12
N SER A 61 -5.65 5.33 15.01
CA SER A 61 -6.67 5.85 14.09
C SER A 61 -7.19 4.75 13.17
N ILE A 62 -8.46 4.81 12.80
CA ILE A 62 -9.08 3.87 11.85
C ILE A 62 -9.52 4.62 10.60
N PHE A 63 -10.22 5.74 10.79
CA PHE A 63 -10.73 6.57 9.71
C PHE A 63 -9.73 7.65 9.32
N HIS A 64 -9.79 8.05 8.04
CA HIS A 64 -8.84 9.01 7.48
C HIS A 64 -8.86 10.38 8.18
N HIS A 65 -10.02 10.82 8.65
CA HIS A 65 -10.14 12.10 9.36
C HIS A 65 -9.49 12.08 10.75
N ASP A 66 -9.26 10.90 11.32
CA ASP A 66 -8.60 10.71 12.61
C ASP A 66 -7.09 10.49 12.47
N HIS A 67 -6.57 10.45 11.24
CA HIS A 67 -5.15 10.25 11.00
C HIS A 67 -4.35 11.41 11.57
N THR A 68 -3.58 11.12 12.61
CA THR A 68 -2.60 12.05 13.18
C THR A 68 -1.22 11.77 12.58
N PHE A 69 -0.52 12.83 12.21
CA PHE A 69 0.84 12.81 11.70
C PHE A 69 1.76 13.52 12.69
N SER A 70 2.96 12.97 12.94
CA SER A 70 3.89 13.59 13.90
C SER A 70 4.59 14.79 13.26
N PRO A 71 4.59 15.96 13.91
CA PRO A 71 5.43 17.09 13.51
C PRO A 71 6.90 16.93 13.94
N ASP A 72 7.26 15.83 14.64
CA ASP A 72 8.58 15.66 15.29
C ASP A 72 9.76 15.88 14.34
N GLU A 73 10.59 16.88 14.66
CA GLU A 73 11.69 17.32 13.81
C GLU A 73 12.76 16.25 13.55
N GLY A 74 12.93 15.28 14.48
CA GLY A 74 13.91 14.19 14.40
C GLY A 74 13.51 12.98 13.57
N LEU A 75 12.32 12.97 12.96
CA LEU A 75 11.86 11.89 12.08
C LEU A 75 12.24 12.16 10.61
N SER A 76 12.49 11.09 9.85
CA SER A 76 12.67 11.23 8.39
C SER A 76 11.38 11.77 7.73
N PRO A 77 11.46 12.43 6.56
CA PRO A 77 10.27 12.90 5.86
C PRO A 77 9.20 11.82 5.68
N LYS A 78 9.63 10.59 5.34
CA LYS A 78 8.76 9.42 5.21
C LYS A 78 8.05 9.08 6.52
N GLN A 79 8.74 9.14 7.66
CA GLN A 79 8.16 8.86 8.98
C GLN A 79 7.20 9.96 9.46
N LYS A 80 7.44 11.22 9.07
CA LYS A 80 6.52 12.35 9.36
C LYS A 80 5.17 12.16 8.64
N MET A 81 5.19 11.58 7.45
CA MET A 81 4.00 11.29 6.64
C MET A 81 3.27 9.99 7.04
N MET A 82 3.73 9.26 8.05
CA MET A 82 3.07 8.03 8.50
C MET A 82 2.04 8.31 9.59
N SER A 83 0.80 7.91 9.34
CA SER A 83 -0.25 7.98 10.35
C SER A 83 -0.12 6.85 11.38
N HIS A 84 -0.62 7.08 12.59
CA HIS A 84 -0.78 6.04 13.61
C HIS A 84 -2.01 5.15 13.36
N ARG A 85 -2.25 4.79 12.09
CA ARG A 85 -3.41 3.98 11.68
C ARG A 85 -3.30 2.55 12.18
N ALA A 86 -4.39 1.95 12.64
CA ALA A 86 -4.45 0.57 13.08
C ALA A 86 -4.05 -0.38 11.93
N CYS A 87 -3.08 -1.25 12.22
CA CYS A 87 -2.55 -2.23 11.28
C CYS A 87 -2.62 -3.63 11.88
N ILE A 88 -3.25 -4.55 11.17
CA ILE A 88 -3.47 -5.94 11.52
C ILE A 88 -2.29 -6.78 11.01
N LEU A 89 -1.61 -7.46 11.94
CA LEU A 89 -0.61 -8.47 11.59
C LEU A 89 -1.26 -9.82 11.22
N PRO A 90 -0.57 -10.70 10.50
CA PRO A 90 -1.08 -12.04 10.16
C PRO A 90 -1.47 -12.92 11.35
N CYS A 91 -0.87 -12.66 12.52
CA CYS A 91 -1.23 -13.32 13.78
C CYS A 91 -2.51 -12.76 14.45
N GLY A 92 -3.12 -11.72 13.87
CA GLY A 92 -4.33 -11.06 14.36
C GLY A 92 -4.11 -9.88 15.31
N HIS A 93 -2.92 -9.69 15.88
CA HIS A 93 -2.64 -8.52 16.73
C HIS A 93 -2.55 -7.23 15.92
N MET A 94 -3.07 -6.15 16.48
CA MET A 94 -3.08 -4.84 15.85
C MET A 94 -2.14 -3.85 16.54
N PHE A 95 -1.46 -3.03 15.74
CA PHE A 95 -0.56 -1.97 16.20
C PHE A 95 -0.67 -0.74 15.31
N GLY A 96 -0.31 0.42 15.83
CA GLY A 96 -0.25 1.65 15.03
C GLY A 96 0.85 1.53 13.98
N HIS A 97 0.51 1.83 12.72
CA HIS A 97 1.37 1.62 11.57
C HIS A 97 2.73 2.32 11.72
N LYS A 98 2.73 3.58 12.17
CA LYS A 98 3.96 4.31 12.49
C LYS A 98 4.88 3.53 13.44
N CYS A 99 4.34 2.98 14.53
CA CYS A 99 5.13 2.22 15.50
C CYS A 99 5.64 0.90 14.94
N LEU A 100 4.78 0.18 14.20
CA LEU A 100 5.16 -1.06 13.54
C LEU A 100 6.27 -0.81 12.51
N TYR A 101 6.16 0.23 11.71
CA TYR A 101 7.16 0.61 10.72
C TYR A 101 8.49 0.98 11.38
N THR A 102 8.50 1.83 12.42
CA THR A 102 9.72 2.19 13.13
C THR A 102 10.42 0.96 13.70
N MET A 103 9.68 0.04 14.32
CA MET A 103 10.25 -1.21 14.85
C MET A 103 10.87 -2.07 13.75
N ILE A 104 10.20 -2.19 12.59
CA ILE A 104 10.71 -2.94 11.43
C ILE A 104 11.98 -2.27 10.87
N ASP A 105 11.96 -0.95 10.69
CA ASP A 105 13.06 -0.16 10.16
C ASP A 105 14.31 -0.25 11.05
N GLU A 106 14.13 -0.17 12.38
CA GLU A 106 15.21 -0.39 13.35
C GLU A 106 15.76 -1.81 13.27
N ALA A 107 14.90 -2.82 13.16
CA ALA A 107 15.32 -4.21 13.02
C ALA A 107 16.13 -4.44 11.72
N VAL A 108 15.74 -3.80 10.62
CA VAL A 108 16.49 -3.84 9.35
C VAL A 108 17.86 -3.17 9.51
N LYS A 109 17.93 -1.98 10.14
CA LYS A 109 19.19 -1.23 10.32
C LYS A 109 20.24 -1.95 11.15
N VAL A 110 19.83 -2.71 12.16
CA VAL A 110 20.75 -3.47 13.02
C VAL A 110 21.11 -4.84 12.46
N THR A 111 20.47 -5.27 11.38
CA THR A 111 20.75 -6.55 10.73
C THR A 111 22.04 -6.45 9.92
N GLU A 112 22.93 -7.44 10.07
CA GLU A 112 24.17 -7.53 9.28
C GLU A 112 23.87 -7.50 7.78
N GLU A 113 24.74 -6.84 7.01
CA GLU A 113 24.64 -6.80 5.54
C GLU A 113 24.49 -8.22 4.96
N GLY A 114 23.51 -8.38 4.07
CA GLY A 114 23.19 -9.66 3.43
C GLY A 114 22.32 -10.62 4.27
N ARG A 115 21.94 -10.25 5.50
CA ARG A 115 20.94 -10.99 6.28
C ARG A 115 19.57 -10.31 6.22
N VAL A 116 18.53 -11.11 6.44
CA VAL A 116 17.14 -10.62 6.49
C VAL A 116 16.64 -10.68 7.94
N PRO A 117 16.06 -9.60 8.49
CA PRO A 117 15.61 -9.58 9.87
C PRO A 117 14.45 -10.55 10.10
N ILE A 118 14.56 -11.33 11.19
CA ILE A 118 13.45 -12.09 11.74
C ILE A 118 12.62 -11.14 12.61
N ILE A 119 11.38 -10.88 12.22
CA ILE A 119 10.52 -9.91 12.92
C ILE A 119 9.35 -10.65 13.56
N PRO A 120 9.32 -10.74 14.90
CA PRO A 120 8.21 -11.32 15.65
C PRO A 120 7.15 -10.27 15.99
N CYS A 121 5.91 -10.70 16.17
CA CYS A 121 4.85 -9.90 16.75
C CYS A 121 5.24 -9.45 18.18
N PRO A 122 5.12 -8.15 18.53
CA PRO A 122 5.42 -7.67 19.89
C PRO A 122 4.61 -8.36 20.98
N SER A 123 3.35 -8.71 20.71
CA SER A 123 2.45 -9.33 21.69
C SER A 123 2.63 -10.85 21.80
N CYS A 124 2.53 -11.59 20.69
CA CYS A 124 2.51 -13.06 20.73
C CYS A 124 3.81 -13.74 20.25
N ARG A 125 4.81 -12.97 19.84
CA ARG A 125 6.12 -13.44 19.34
C ARG A 125 6.10 -14.32 18.09
N VAL A 126 4.94 -14.53 17.47
CA VAL A 126 4.84 -15.22 16.18
C VAL A 126 5.61 -14.43 15.12
N VAL A 127 6.48 -15.10 14.39
CA VAL A 127 7.30 -14.53 13.31
C VAL A 127 6.43 -14.31 12.07
N PHE A 128 6.45 -13.09 11.53
CA PHE A 128 5.72 -12.72 10.31
C PHE A 128 6.64 -12.22 9.18
N SER A 129 7.95 -12.17 9.42
CA SER A 129 8.98 -11.75 8.48
C SER A 129 10.25 -12.56 8.74
N PRO A 130 11.02 -12.94 7.70
CA PRO A 130 10.85 -12.52 6.30
C PRO A 130 9.86 -13.34 5.49
N HIS A 131 9.52 -12.78 4.34
CA HIS A 131 8.96 -13.55 3.23
C HIS A 131 9.97 -14.60 2.76
N ARG A 132 9.48 -15.73 2.25
CA ARG A 132 10.32 -16.86 1.82
C ARG A 132 11.09 -16.55 0.53
N ASP A 133 10.44 -15.87 -0.40
CA ASP A 133 10.90 -15.67 -1.77
C ASP A 133 11.37 -14.21 -1.99
N CYS A 134 11.25 -13.33 -1.00
CA CYS A 134 11.85 -11.99 -1.03
C CYS A 134 12.31 -11.52 0.37
N PRO A 135 13.34 -10.67 0.48
CA PRO A 135 13.86 -10.21 1.77
C PRO A 135 13.01 -9.11 2.42
N HIS A 136 11.93 -8.66 1.78
CA HIS A 136 11.10 -7.58 2.29
C HIS A 136 10.31 -8.02 3.53
N PRO A 137 10.14 -7.14 4.54
CA PRO A 137 9.33 -7.44 5.71
C PRO A 137 7.83 -7.32 5.41
N HIS A 138 7.01 -8.13 6.09
CA HIS A 138 5.55 -7.97 6.02
C HIS A 138 5.12 -6.81 6.92
N SER A 139 4.35 -5.87 6.37
CA SER A 139 3.93 -4.64 7.08
C SER A 139 2.53 -4.72 7.69
N GLY A 140 1.80 -5.82 7.50
CA GLY A 140 0.42 -5.97 7.97
C GLY A 140 -0.59 -5.43 6.96
N LYS A 141 -1.88 -5.62 7.25
CA LYS A 141 -2.97 -4.96 6.51
C LYS A 141 -3.56 -3.86 7.36
N PHE A 142 -3.90 -2.73 6.76
CA PHE A 142 -4.62 -1.70 7.51
C PHE A 142 -6.00 -2.17 7.94
N MET A 143 -6.45 -1.68 9.10
CA MET A 143 -7.81 -1.88 9.56
C MET A 143 -8.79 -1.34 8.48
N PRO A 144 -9.77 -2.15 8.05
CA PRO A 144 -10.78 -1.71 7.11
C PRO A 144 -11.70 -0.66 7.74
N THR A 145 -12.16 0.29 6.92
CA THR A 145 -13.08 1.37 7.32
C THR A 145 -14.52 1.09 6.91
N THR A 146 -14.78 -0.07 6.28
CA THR A 146 -16.11 -0.48 5.79
C THR A 146 -16.32 -1.96 6.06
N MET A 147 -17.58 -2.39 6.17
CA MET A 147 -17.93 -3.82 6.32
C MET A 147 -17.47 -4.66 5.12
N GLU A 148 -17.49 -4.12 3.91
CA GLU A 148 -16.93 -4.83 2.74
C GLU A 148 -15.44 -5.12 2.96
N GLY A 149 -14.69 -4.15 3.50
CA GLY A 149 -13.30 -4.34 3.88
C GLY A 149 -13.11 -5.38 4.99
N VAL A 150 -14.03 -5.46 5.96
CA VAL A 150 -14.00 -6.47 7.05
C VAL A 150 -14.01 -7.87 6.47
N TYR A 151 -14.86 -8.14 5.46
CA TYR A 151 -14.92 -9.45 4.80
C TYR A 151 -13.73 -9.75 3.87
N LYS A 152 -12.94 -8.73 3.49
CA LYS A 152 -11.78 -8.89 2.61
C LYS A 152 -10.49 -9.24 3.35
N ILE A 153 -10.43 -9.10 4.68
CA ILE A 153 -9.24 -9.50 5.44
C ILE A 153 -9.16 -11.03 5.47
N PRO A 154 -8.05 -11.64 5.02
CA PRO A 154 -7.90 -13.09 5.03
C PRO A 154 -7.91 -13.65 6.45
N PRO A 155 -8.20 -14.96 6.62
CA PRO A 155 -8.09 -15.63 7.92
C PRO A 155 -6.70 -15.40 8.53
N THR A 156 -6.63 -15.18 9.85
CA THR A 156 -5.37 -15.08 10.59
C THR A 156 -4.70 -16.45 10.75
N PHE A 157 -3.47 -16.50 11.25
CA PHE A 157 -2.78 -17.77 11.52
C PHE A 157 -3.55 -18.72 12.46
N SER A 158 -4.25 -18.19 13.47
CA SER A 158 -5.12 -19.00 14.34
C SER A 158 -6.33 -19.59 13.62
N GLU A 159 -6.63 -19.09 12.42
CA GLU A 159 -7.75 -19.48 11.58
C GLU A 159 -7.27 -20.21 10.31
N SER A 160 -6.06 -20.77 10.34
CA SER A 160 -5.40 -21.45 9.21
C SER A 160 -5.02 -20.54 8.04
N GLY A 161 -4.96 -19.23 8.27
CA GLY A 161 -4.38 -18.27 7.35
C GLY A 161 -2.93 -18.56 7.05
N VAL A 162 -2.48 -18.19 5.85
CA VAL A 162 -1.10 -18.45 5.40
C VAL A 162 -0.42 -17.16 4.97
N LEU A 163 0.85 -17.01 5.30
CA LEU A 163 1.66 -15.89 4.81
C LEU A 163 2.01 -16.11 3.32
N SER A 164 1.96 -15.06 2.52
CA SER A 164 2.51 -15.13 1.17
C SER A 164 4.01 -15.40 1.20
N HIS A 165 4.52 -16.12 0.19
CA HIS A 165 5.96 -16.31 0.05
C HIS A 165 6.69 -15.05 -0.39
N SER A 166 6.01 -14.12 -1.07
CA SER A 166 6.55 -12.83 -1.51
C SER A 166 5.69 -11.69 -0.97
N CYS A 167 6.28 -10.50 -0.76
CA CYS A 167 5.52 -9.29 -0.46
C CYS A 167 4.66 -8.88 -1.66
N GLY A 168 3.63 -8.06 -1.47
CA GLY A 168 2.78 -7.67 -2.58
C GLY A 168 3.53 -6.82 -3.60
N GLN A 169 4.46 -5.95 -3.22
CA GLN A 169 5.29 -5.25 -4.20
C GLN A 169 6.03 -6.20 -5.15
N CYS A 170 6.64 -7.27 -4.64
CA CYS A 170 7.29 -8.29 -5.48
C CYS A 170 6.29 -9.03 -6.38
N ILE A 171 5.12 -9.39 -5.84
CA ILE A 171 4.07 -10.06 -6.63
C ILE A 171 3.55 -9.17 -7.74
N GLY A 172 3.31 -7.90 -7.45
CA GLY A 172 2.89 -6.90 -8.43
C GLY A 172 3.92 -6.78 -9.55
N LEU A 173 5.20 -6.62 -9.20
CA LEU A 173 6.29 -6.55 -10.17
C LEU A 173 6.40 -7.82 -11.02
N GLU A 174 6.41 -9.01 -10.41
CA GLU A 174 6.43 -10.29 -11.13
C GLU A 174 5.24 -10.42 -12.08
N THR A 175 4.06 -10.00 -11.62
CA THR A 175 2.82 -10.02 -12.42
C THR A 175 2.93 -9.09 -13.62
N ILE A 176 3.40 -7.85 -13.43
CA ILE A 176 3.58 -6.91 -14.54
C ILE A 176 4.67 -7.40 -15.50
N SER A 177 5.77 -7.95 -15.01
CA SER A 177 6.82 -8.54 -15.86
C SER A 177 6.33 -9.73 -16.69
N ALA A 178 5.44 -10.56 -16.11
CA ALA A 178 4.83 -11.66 -16.84
C ALA A 178 3.93 -11.15 -17.97
N VAL A 179 3.08 -10.15 -17.71
CA VAL A 179 2.23 -9.52 -18.74
C VAL A 179 3.10 -8.84 -19.80
N ALA A 180 4.12 -8.08 -19.39
CA ALA A 180 5.08 -7.40 -20.26
C ALA A 180 5.72 -8.36 -21.28
N SER A 181 6.10 -9.56 -20.83
CA SER A 181 6.71 -10.58 -21.69
C SER A 181 5.75 -11.14 -22.74
N LEU A 182 4.44 -11.02 -22.51
CA LEU A 182 3.40 -11.49 -23.42
C LEU A 182 2.95 -10.41 -24.40
N VAL A 183 3.11 -9.12 -24.08
CA VAL A 183 2.66 -8.00 -24.92
C VAL A 183 3.07 -8.17 -26.39
N PRO A 184 4.34 -8.47 -26.75
CA PRO A 184 4.74 -8.58 -28.16
C PRO A 184 4.01 -9.68 -28.95
N MET A 185 3.47 -10.69 -28.26
CA MET A 185 2.71 -11.79 -28.89
C MET A 185 1.26 -11.42 -29.17
N PHE A 186 0.73 -10.40 -28.50
CA PHE A 186 -0.69 -10.03 -28.53
C PHE A 186 -0.95 -8.60 -29.00
N THR A 187 0.09 -7.80 -29.21
CA THR A 187 0.00 -6.53 -29.91
C THR A 187 0.27 -6.74 -31.39
N SER A 188 -0.53 -6.11 -32.25
CA SER A 188 -0.20 -5.99 -33.67
C SER A 188 1.23 -5.46 -33.84
N PRO A 189 1.96 -5.87 -34.89
CA PRO A 189 3.29 -5.33 -35.15
C PRO A 189 3.25 -3.80 -35.14
N LEU A 190 3.98 -3.20 -34.22
CA LEU A 190 4.18 -1.76 -34.14
C LEU A 190 5.55 -1.47 -34.75
N GLU A 191 5.59 -0.56 -35.71
CA GLU A 191 6.84 0.04 -36.16
C GLU A 191 7.26 1.03 -35.07
N LEU A 192 8.14 0.58 -34.17
CA LEU A 192 8.71 1.39 -33.11
C LEU A 192 9.96 2.08 -33.63
N SER A 193 10.12 3.37 -33.34
CA SER A 193 11.39 4.04 -33.56
C SER A 193 12.47 3.52 -32.58
N GLU A 194 13.71 3.85 -32.86
CA GLU A 194 14.85 3.59 -31.97
C GLU A 194 14.78 4.29 -30.59
N SER A 195 13.87 5.26 -30.44
CA SER A 195 13.60 5.97 -29.19
C SER A 195 12.29 5.54 -28.53
N GLU A 196 11.55 4.60 -29.11
CA GLU A 196 10.25 4.15 -28.62
C GLU A 196 10.32 2.77 -27.98
N THR A 197 9.65 2.62 -26.83
CA THR A 197 9.52 1.33 -26.15
C THR A 197 8.11 1.09 -25.65
N LEU A 198 7.75 -0.18 -25.50
CA LEU A 198 6.50 -0.59 -24.87
C LEU A 198 6.72 -0.78 -23.37
N LEU A 199 5.88 -0.09 -22.60
CA LEU A 199 5.81 -0.17 -21.15
C LEU A 199 4.51 -0.88 -20.78
N THR A 200 4.60 -1.91 -19.95
CA THR A 200 3.43 -2.48 -19.28
C THR A 200 3.30 -1.87 -17.90
N TYR A 201 2.09 -1.43 -17.58
CA TYR A 201 1.75 -0.73 -16.35
C TYR A 201 0.59 -1.43 -15.66
N GLY A 202 0.64 -1.50 -14.33
CA GLY A 202 -0.45 -1.99 -13.50
C GLY A 202 -0.77 -1.02 -12.40
N THR A 203 -2.06 -0.79 -12.15
CA THR A 203 -2.53 -0.03 -10.99
C THR A 203 -3.51 -0.85 -10.16
N ALA A 204 -3.41 -0.74 -8.84
CA ALA A 204 -4.40 -1.26 -7.91
C ALA A 204 -4.48 -0.32 -6.70
N ASP A 205 -5.66 0.20 -6.40
CA ASP A 205 -5.91 1.17 -5.32
C ASP A 205 -4.83 2.28 -5.27
N ASN A 206 -3.86 2.18 -4.35
CA ASN A 206 -2.76 3.14 -4.15
C ASN A 206 -1.38 2.63 -4.60
N SER A 207 -1.33 1.54 -5.38
CA SER A 207 -0.11 0.89 -5.84
C SER A 207 0.02 0.95 -7.35
N HIS A 208 1.24 1.23 -7.79
CA HIS A 208 1.61 1.35 -9.19
C HIS A 208 2.84 0.49 -9.47
N TRP A 209 2.78 -0.29 -10.54
CA TRP A 209 3.87 -1.15 -10.98
C TRP A 209 4.10 -0.98 -12.47
N TRP A 210 5.35 -1.06 -12.91
CA TRP A 210 5.69 -0.95 -14.32
C TRP A 210 6.86 -1.86 -14.67
N CYS A 211 6.87 -2.32 -15.92
CA CYS A 211 7.96 -3.12 -16.48
C CYS A 211 8.12 -2.79 -17.97
N ILE A 212 9.38 -2.68 -18.41
CA ILE A 212 9.73 -2.43 -19.80
C ILE A 212 9.71 -3.76 -20.55
N ASN A 213 9.05 -3.79 -21.70
CA ASN A 213 8.84 -5.04 -22.44
C ASN A 213 10.09 -5.49 -23.21
N HIS A 214 11.11 -4.63 -23.34
CA HIS A 214 12.42 -4.92 -23.92
C HIS A 214 13.55 -4.87 -22.88
N ARG A 215 14.42 -5.89 -22.89
CA ARG A 215 15.51 -6.09 -21.91
C ARG A 215 16.66 -5.09 -21.99
N GLU A 216 16.76 -4.30 -23.06
CA GLU A 216 18.00 -3.59 -23.39
C GLU A 216 18.05 -2.12 -22.97
N ASN A 217 16.97 -1.55 -22.41
CA ASN A 217 16.92 -0.11 -22.19
C ASN A 217 16.62 0.26 -20.72
N THR A 218 17.67 0.51 -19.95
CA THR A 218 17.65 0.78 -18.50
C THR A 218 17.49 2.26 -18.12
N ARG A 219 17.24 3.16 -19.07
CA ARG A 219 17.19 4.61 -18.81
C ARG A 219 15.79 5.08 -18.38
N ARG A 220 15.75 6.16 -17.58
CA ARG A 220 14.53 6.86 -17.15
C ARG A 220 14.03 7.67 -18.36
N TYR A 221 12.82 7.40 -18.86
CA TYR A 221 12.24 8.11 -20.01
C TYR A 221 11.11 9.03 -19.56
N ASP A 222 11.02 10.19 -20.21
CA ASP A 222 10.30 11.34 -19.68
C ASP A 222 8.87 11.51 -20.29
N GLU A 223 8.52 10.85 -21.42
CA GLU A 223 7.20 11.05 -22.07
C GLU A 223 6.43 9.75 -22.42
N VAL A 224 5.19 9.64 -21.91
CA VAL A 224 4.19 8.66 -22.38
C VAL A 224 3.50 9.22 -23.62
N VAL A 225 3.73 8.59 -24.77
CA VAL A 225 3.22 9.07 -26.07
C VAL A 225 1.76 8.68 -26.28
N ARG A 226 1.39 7.42 -26.03
CA ARG A 226 0.02 6.92 -26.18
C ARG A 226 -0.21 5.59 -25.48
N GLU A 227 -1.47 5.29 -25.18
CA GLU A 227 -1.90 3.95 -24.76
C GLU A 227 -2.04 3.03 -25.98
N ILE A 228 -1.55 1.80 -25.87
CA ILE A 228 -1.66 0.77 -26.89
C ILE A 228 -2.82 -0.16 -26.49
N PRO A 229 -3.85 -0.33 -27.35
CA PRO A 229 -4.94 -1.24 -27.07
C PRO A 229 -4.43 -2.66 -26.86
N MET A 230 -4.82 -3.26 -25.74
CA MET A 230 -4.59 -4.68 -25.50
C MET A 230 -5.58 -5.49 -26.33
N GLY A 231 -5.09 -6.40 -27.18
CA GLY A 231 -5.95 -7.31 -27.91
C GLY A 231 -6.70 -8.28 -26.97
N ASP A 232 -7.83 -8.82 -27.42
CA ASP A 232 -8.71 -9.71 -26.64
C ASP A 232 -7.97 -10.88 -25.98
N GLY A 233 -6.92 -11.39 -26.64
CA GLY A 233 -6.09 -12.47 -26.10
C GLY A 233 -5.36 -12.08 -24.82
N LEU A 234 -4.74 -10.90 -24.81
CA LEU A 234 -4.02 -10.38 -23.65
C LEU A 234 -4.99 -9.99 -22.53
N LEU A 235 -6.11 -9.36 -22.87
CA LEU A 235 -7.17 -9.01 -21.91
C LEU A 235 -7.65 -10.26 -21.15
N ARG A 236 -7.95 -11.36 -21.86
CA ARG A 236 -8.34 -12.62 -21.21
C ARG A 236 -7.27 -13.17 -20.26
N ILE A 237 -5.99 -12.99 -20.57
CA ILE A 237 -4.89 -13.41 -19.70
C ILE A 237 -4.85 -12.52 -18.45
N CYS A 238 -4.96 -11.20 -18.62
CA CYS A 238 -5.04 -10.26 -17.50
C CYS A 238 -6.22 -10.56 -16.57
N ASP A 239 -7.39 -10.92 -17.13
CA ASP A 239 -8.57 -11.31 -16.33
C ASP A 239 -8.32 -12.58 -15.53
N GLN A 240 -7.67 -13.59 -16.13
CA GLN A 240 -7.29 -14.82 -15.43
C GLN A 240 -6.27 -14.59 -14.32
N ILE A 241 -5.32 -13.67 -14.54
CA ILE A 241 -4.35 -13.25 -13.52
C ILE A 241 -5.08 -12.59 -12.35
N ASN A 242 -5.94 -11.61 -12.63
CA ASN A 242 -6.74 -10.92 -11.62
C ASN A 242 -7.61 -11.88 -10.82
N GLU A 243 -8.24 -12.86 -11.47
CA GLU A 243 -9.04 -13.86 -10.76
C GLU A 243 -8.20 -14.72 -9.81
N ARG A 244 -7.01 -15.16 -10.24
CA ARG A 244 -6.09 -15.90 -9.37
C ARG A 244 -5.59 -15.05 -8.20
N LEU A 245 -5.30 -13.78 -8.44
CA LEU A 245 -4.88 -12.85 -7.39
C LEU A 245 -5.99 -12.64 -6.36
N ARG A 246 -7.24 -12.45 -6.80
CA ARG A 246 -8.42 -12.37 -5.90
C ARG A 246 -8.59 -13.63 -5.06
N GLU A 247 -8.52 -14.80 -5.68
CA GLU A 247 -8.66 -16.07 -4.97
C GLU A 247 -7.54 -16.29 -3.95
N ASN A 248 -6.33 -15.86 -4.28
CA ASN A 248 -5.20 -15.91 -3.36
C ASN A 248 -5.36 -14.90 -2.21
N ALA A 249 -5.82 -13.68 -2.48
CA ALA A 249 -6.05 -12.62 -1.48
C ALA A 249 -7.05 -13.03 -0.39
N LYS A 250 -8.00 -13.93 -0.70
CA LYS A 250 -8.94 -14.50 0.27
C LYS A 250 -8.29 -15.45 1.29
N LYS A 251 -7.12 -16.03 0.95
CA LYS A 251 -6.48 -17.11 1.74
C LYS A 251 -5.12 -16.72 2.31
N ARG A 252 -4.45 -15.76 1.70
CA ARG A 252 -3.06 -15.41 1.99
C ARG A 252 -2.93 -13.97 2.43
N TRP A 253 -2.02 -13.75 3.37
CA TRP A 253 -1.64 -12.43 3.83
C TRP A 253 -0.69 -11.75 2.84
N TYR A 254 -1.12 -10.59 2.37
CA TYR A 254 -0.37 -9.59 1.61
C TYR A 254 -0.58 -8.25 2.30
N SER A 255 0.37 -7.32 2.26
CA SER A 255 0.11 -5.97 2.76
C SER A 255 -0.79 -5.17 1.80
N GLU A 256 -0.67 -5.46 0.51
CA GLU A 256 -1.32 -4.79 -0.61
C GLU A 256 -2.71 -5.40 -0.92
N ASP A 257 -3.57 -4.61 -1.58
CA ASP A 257 -4.84 -5.09 -2.13
C ASP A 257 -4.66 -5.45 -3.61
N PHE A 258 -4.97 -6.71 -3.95
CA PHE A 258 -4.96 -7.24 -5.31
C PHE A 258 -6.36 -7.59 -5.81
N SER A 259 -7.39 -6.92 -5.26
CA SER A 259 -8.78 -7.10 -5.68
C SER A 259 -8.97 -6.88 -7.18
N GLU A 260 -8.28 -5.88 -7.74
CA GLU A 260 -8.22 -5.62 -9.18
C GLU A 260 -6.94 -4.88 -9.56
N ILE A 261 -6.11 -5.51 -10.40
CA ILE A 261 -5.02 -4.79 -11.10
C ILE A 261 -5.54 -4.37 -12.48
N LYS A 262 -5.51 -3.06 -12.74
CA LYS A 262 -5.79 -2.50 -14.06
C LYS A 262 -4.50 -2.46 -14.87
N PHE A 263 -4.43 -3.31 -15.87
CA PHE A 263 -3.29 -3.39 -16.77
C PHE A 263 -3.44 -2.38 -17.91
N LYS A 264 -2.33 -1.76 -18.30
CA LYS A 264 -2.23 -0.89 -19.47
C LYS A 264 -0.92 -1.15 -20.20
N VAL A 265 -0.95 -1.04 -21.51
CA VAL A 265 0.27 -1.00 -22.33
C VAL A 265 0.40 0.41 -22.86
N LYS A 266 1.57 1.01 -22.69
CA LYS A 266 1.86 2.38 -23.12
C LYS A 266 3.07 2.38 -24.04
N LEU A 267 3.02 3.23 -25.06
CA LEU A 267 4.19 3.60 -25.84
C LEU A 267 4.88 4.76 -25.14
N GLN A 268 6.15 4.58 -24.82
CA GLN A 268 7.00 5.59 -24.18
C GLN A 268 8.10 5.99 -25.15
N ARG A 269 8.45 7.28 -25.18
CA ARG A 269 9.52 7.82 -26.03
C ARG A 269 10.62 8.43 -25.18
N ASP A 270 11.86 8.17 -25.54
CA ASP A 270 13.02 8.90 -25.04
C ASP A 270 13.11 10.23 -25.79
N ASP A 271 12.90 11.33 -25.08
CA ASP A 271 12.99 12.69 -25.63
C ASP A 271 14.41 13.26 -25.52
N ARG A 272 15.36 12.52 -24.92
CA ARG A 272 16.75 12.96 -24.87
C ARG A 272 17.47 12.59 -26.17
N PRO A 273 18.15 13.55 -26.83
CA PRO A 273 18.98 13.21 -27.98
C PRO A 273 20.03 12.18 -27.53
N ARG A 274 20.18 11.10 -28.32
CA ARG A 274 21.30 10.17 -28.16
C ARG A 274 22.58 10.98 -28.33
N MET A 275 23.23 11.34 -27.23
CA MET A 275 24.65 11.70 -27.27
C MET A 275 25.43 10.40 -27.50
N GLU A 276 25.36 9.90 -28.72
CA GLU A 276 26.50 9.20 -29.30
C GLU A 276 27.57 10.30 -29.49
N ASP A 277 28.72 10.12 -28.85
CA ASP A 277 29.88 11.03 -28.83
C ASP A 277 29.81 12.26 -27.89
N MET A 278 29.86 12.01 -26.58
CA MET A 278 30.69 12.87 -25.71
C MET A 278 31.61 12.01 -24.87
N GLU A 279 32.90 12.13 -25.18
CA GLU A 279 34.01 11.61 -24.38
C GLU A 279 33.79 11.91 -22.89
N THR A 280 34.09 10.90 -22.07
CA THR A 280 34.28 10.97 -20.63
C THR A 280 34.89 12.30 -20.19
N LEU A 281 34.05 13.17 -19.62
CA LEU A 281 34.46 14.18 -18.68
C LEU A 281 33.92 13.74 -17.32
N ASP A 282 34.82 13.07 -16.58
CA ASP A 282 34.70 12.87 -15.14
C ASP A 282 34.51 14.23 -14.46
N LEU A 283 33.29 14.52 -14.02
CA LEU A 283 33.04 15.48 -12.96
C LEU A 283 32.05 14.84 -11.99
N TRP A 284 32.65 14.26 -10.95
CA TRP A 284 31.99 14.01 -9.68
C TRP A 284 31.61 15.35 -9.09
N GLU A 285 30.32 15.67 -9.00
CA GLU A 285 29.81 16.52 -7.94
C GLU A 285 28.50 15.91 -7.42
N ASP A 286 28.57 15.54 -6.14
CA ASP A 286 27.45 15.11 -5.32
C ASP A 286 26.35 16.18 -5.30
N GLU A 287 25.19 15.88 -5.88
CA GLU A 287 23.94 16.50 -5.47
C GLU A 287 22.89 15.43 -5.13
N PRO A 288 22.14 15.61 -4.03
CA PRO A 288 21.14 14.66 -3.59
C PRO A 288 20.02 14.59 -4.63
N VAL A 289 19.70 13.37 -5.07
CA VAL A 289 18.55 13.06 -5.91
C VAL A 289 17.29 13.61 -5.24
N ASN A 290 16.79 14.73 -5.77
CA ASN A 290 15.55 15.33 -5.36
C ASN A 290 14.39 14.45 -5.87
N ASP A 291 13.78 13.68 -4.97
CA ASP A 291 12.73 12.68 -5.23
C ASP A 291 11.32 13.31 -5.38
N ASP A 292 11.25 14.56 -5.84
CA ASP A 292 10.03 15.39 -5.88
C ASP A 292 9.22 15.30 -7.20
N LEU A 293 9.44 14.30 -8.04
CA LEU A 293 8.75 14.13 -9.33
C LEU A 293 7.89 12.87 -9.41
N ALA A 294 7.12 12.60 -8.35
CA ALA A 294 6.15 11.51 -8.32
C ALA A 294 4.79 11.92 -7.75
N TRP A 295 4.29 13.13 -8.06
CA TRP A 295 2.94 13.55 -7.69
C TRP A 295 2.33 14.54 -8.68
N GLU A 296 2.22 14.19 -9.96
CA GLU A 296 1.21 14.81 -10.85
C GLU A 296 0.84 13.81 -11.95
N LEU A 297 -0.10 12.91 -11.68
CA LEU A 297 -0.98 12.33 -12.70
C LEU A 297 -2.34 12.06 -12.05
N ASP A 298 -3.31 12.87 -12.44
CA ASP A 298 -4.76 12.71 -12.19
C ASP A 298 -5.31 11.32 -12.58
#